data_AF-A0A6P5RRP4-F1
#
_entry.id   AF-A0A6P5RRP4-F1
#
_cell.length_a   1.000
_cell.length_b   1.000
_cell.length_c   1.000
_cell.angle_alpha   90.00
_cell.angle_beta   90.00
_cell.angle_gamma   90.00
#
_symmetry.space_group_name_H-M   'P 1'
#
loop_
_entity.id
_entity.type
_entity.pdbx_description
1 polymer ?
#
loop_
_entity_poly.entity_id
_entity_poly.type
_entity_poly.pdbx_seq_one_letter_code
_entity_poly.pdbx_strand_id
1 'polypeptide(L)'
;MLQDVALRNTIYARVDSALLRIRETSEAVQTFAAQYLKTPLGEPVKGKRNKTTTELWVEKFYKKTTNLPEPFPHELVDRLENYLDNLEEQLVDLSSSLYGHRLQDAHLNSSEILQSSIFTQQYVDHVLANEKEKMKCCDIEYKYPVQASQTYIYGGILIAGFVVYFVVIFFSSPVR
;
A
#
# COMPACT_ATOMS: atom_id res chain seq x y z
N MET A 1 3.25 -18.41 43.16
CA MET A 1 1.88 -17.85 43.24
C MET A 1 1.86 -16.35 42.99
N LEU A 2 2.09 -15.45 43.97
CA LEU A 2 2.02 -13.99 43.75
C LEU A 2 3.06 -13.47 42.72
N GLN A 3 4.29 -14.02 42.76
CA GLN A 3 5.34 -13.68 41.81
C GLN A 3 5.02 -14.10 40.37
N ASP A 4 4.40 -15.26 40.18
CA ASP A 4 3.97 -15.75 38.87
C ASP A 4 2.83 -14.92 38.29
N VAL A 5 1.89 -14.49 39.14
CA VAL A 5 0.79 -13.60 38.72
C VAL A 5 1.33 -12.23 38.33
N ALA A 6 2.29 -11.67 39.10
CA ALA A 6 2.94 -10.41 38.76
C ALA A 6 3.72 -10.50 37.43
N LEU A 7 4.42 -11.61 37.19
CA LEU A 7 5.13 -11.86 35.93
C LEU A 7 4.16 -11.95 34.74
N ARG A 8 3.07 -12.72 34.86
CA ARG A 8 2.04 -12.82 33.82
C ARG A 8 1.41 -11.47 33.50
N ASN A 9 1.06 -10.68 34.52
CA ASN A 9 0.49 -9.35 34.31
C ASN A 9 1.48 -8.42 33.61
N THR A 10 2.77 -8.51 33.95
CA THR A 10 3.82 -7.72 33.29
C THR A 10 3.97 -8.13 31.81
N ILE A 11 3.93 -9.43 31.51
CA ILE A 11 3.97 -9.96 30.15
C ILE A 11 2.78 -9.44 29.34
N TYR A 12 1.56 -9.55 29.88
CA TYR A 12 0.36 -9.07 29.20
C TYR A 12 0.38 -7.56 28.97
N ALA A 13 0.83 -6.78 29.95
CA ALA A 13 0.97 -5.33 29.79
C ALA A 13 1.96 -4.95 28.67
N ARG A 14 3.07 -5.69 28.52
CA ARG A 14 4.04 -5.44 27.44
C ARG A 14 3.46 -5.78 26.07
N VAL A 15 2.79 -6.92 25.95
CA VAL A 15 2.13 -7.33 24.69
C VAL A 15 1.05 -6.32 24.30
N ASP A 16 0.19 -5.95 25.25
CA ASP A 16 -0.86 -4.96 25.02
C ASP A 16 -0.27 -3.62 24.56
N SER A 17 0.80 -3.16 25.23
CA SER A 17 1.50 -1.94 24.81
C SER A 17 2.14 -2.04 23.42
N ALA A 18 2.65 -3.20 23.02
CA ALA A 18 3.19 -3.43 21.68
C ALA A 18 2.07 -3.42 20.62
N LEU A 19 0.95 -4.09 20.89
CA LEU A 19 -0.22 -4.12 20.01
C LEU A 19 -0.84 -2.74 19.82
N LEU A 20 -0.93 -1.95 20.89
CA LEU A 20 -1.40 -0.57 20.82
C LEU A 20 -0.51 0.27 19.90
N ARG A 21 0.81 0.18 20.03
CA ARG A 21 1.76 0.89 19.15
C ARG A 21 1.61 0.48 17.69
N ILE A 22 1.41 -0.81 17.42
CA ILE A 22 1.21 -1.32 16.06
C ILE A 22 -0.09 -0.79 15.45
N ARG A 23 -1.14 -0.70 16.26
CA ARG A 23 -2.40 -0.11 15.83
C ARG A 23 -2.24 1.37 15.54
N GLU A 24 -1.55 2.12 16.40
CA GLU A 24 -1.25 3.53 16.19
C GLU A 24 -0.42 3.77 14.93
N THR A 25 0.62 2.96 14.68
CA THR A 25 1.45 3.09 13.46
C THR A 25 0.64 2.75 12.21
N SER A 26 -0.19 1.71 12.26
CA SER A 26 -1.08 1.36 11.15
C SER A 26 -2.08 2.47 10.84
N GLU A 27 -2.67 3.08 11.88
CA GLU A 27 -3.58 4.22 11.73
C GLU A 27 -2.84 5.45 11.19
N ALA A 28 -1.62 5.74 11.64
CA ALA A 28 -0.79 6.83 11.12
C ALA A 28 -0.46 6.64 9.62
N VAL A 29 -0.13 5.43 9.20
CA VAL A 29 0.11 5.08 7.79
C VAL A 29 -1.19 5.23 6.98
N GLN A 30 -2.31 4.71 7.48
CA GLN A 30 -3.61 4.79 6.80
C GLN A 30 -4.11 6.24 6.67
N THR A 31 -3.96 7.04 7.70
CA THR A 31 -4.32 8.47 7.70
C THR A 31 -3.43 9.28 6.77
N PHE A 32 -2.12 9.03 6.77
CA PHE A 32 -1.19 9.62 5.81
C PHE A 32 -1.59 9.26 4.38
N ALA A 33 -1.90 7.99 4.10
CA ALA A 33 -2.38 7.57 2.79
C ALA A 33 -3.69 8.25 2.40
N ALA A 34 -4.66 8.29 3.30
CA ALA A 34 -5.95 8.92 3.04
C ALA A 34 -5.82 10.43 2.76
N GLN A 35 -4.83 11.09 3.36
CA GLN A 35 -4.62 12.53 3.25
C GLN A 35 -3.77 12.91 2.03
N TYR A 36 -2.66 12.20 1.79
CA TYR A 36 -1.65 12.58 0.81
C TYR A 36 -1.69 11.73 -0.47
N LEU A 37 -2.22 10.50 -0.39
CA LEU A 37 -2.31 9.57 -1.53
C LEU A 37 -3.71 9.52 -2.14
N LYS A 38 -4.53 10.52 -1.82
CA LYS A 38 -5.88 10.68 -2.35
C LYS A 38 -5.82 11.07 -3.84
N THR A 39 -5.67 10.11 -4.75
CA THR A 39 -6.04 10.31 -6.17
C THR A 39 -6.62 9.05 -6.83
N PRO A 40 -7.68 9.24 -7.62
CA PRO A 40 -9.04 9.23 -7.15
C PRO A 40 -9.48 7.80 -6.79
N LEU A 41 -10.09 7.62 -5.62
CA LEU A 41 -10.92 6.45 -5.28
C LEU A 41 -12.12 6.24 -6.26
N GLY A 42 -12.17 6.99 -7.37
CA GLY A 42 -13.14 6.90 -8.44
C GLY A 42 -12.56 6.60 -9.84
N GLU A 43 -11.25 6.42 -10.02
CA GLU A 43 -10.75 5.88 -11.30
C GLU A 43 -10.91 4.36 -11.31
N PRO A 44 -11.72 3.78 -12.23
CA PRO A 44 -11.87 2.35 -12.33
C PRO A 44 -10.53 1.74 -12.73
N VAL A 45 -9.90 1.02 -11.80
CA VAL A 45 -8.75 0.16 -12.13
C VAL A 45 -9.27 -0.88 -13.12
N LYS A 46 -8.91 -0.76 -14.39
CA LYS A 46 -9.22 -1.77 -15.41
C LYS A 46 -8.56 -3.09 -15.01
N GLY A 47 -9.32 -3.93 -14.32
CA GLY A 47 -8.88 -5.20 -13.77
C GLY A 47 -9.94 -6.29 -13.95
N LYS A 48 -9.48 -7.53 -14.08
CA LYS A 48 -10.32 -8.73 -14.29
C LYS A 48 -11.40 -8.85 -13.22
N ARG A 49 -12.62 -9.28 -13.60
CA ARG A 49 -13.84 -9.41 -12.75
C ARG A 49 -13.71 -10.29 -11.49
N ASN A 50 -12.55 -10.92 -11.24
CA ASN A 50 -12.37 -11.94 -10.21
C ASN A 50 -11.55 -11.46 -8.99
N LYS A 51 -11.15 -10.18 -8.94
CA LYS A 51 -10.34 -9.62 -7.83
C LYS A 51 -11.06 -8.46 -7.14
N THR A 52 -10.83 -8.30 -5.85
CA THR A 52 -11.34 -7.15 -5.09
C THR A 52 -10.65 -5.87 -5.55
N THR A 53 -11.34 -4.73 -5.43
CA THR A 53 -10.80 -3.42 -5.81
C THR A 53 -9.51 -3.10 -5.06
N THR A 54 -9.39 -3.52 -3.81
CA THR A 54 -8.17 -3.39 -2.99
C THR A 54 -7.00 -4.18 -3.59
N GLU A 55 -7.22 -5.44 -3.97
CA GLU A 55 -6.17 -6.27 -4.56
C GLU A 55 -5.68 -5.74 -5.91
N LEU A 56 -6.58 -5.17 -6.72
CA LEU A 56 -6.24 -4.52 -8.00
C LEU A 56 -5.37 -3.26 -7.81
N TRP A 57 -5.64 -2.48 -6.76
CA TRP A 57 -4.83 -1.31 -6.42
C TRP A 57 -3.47 -1.71 -5.86
N VAL A 58 -3.41 -2.74 -5.01
CA VAL A 58 -2.14 -3.30 -4.51
C VAL A 58 -1.30 -3.81 -5.67
N GLU A 59 -1.89 -4.52 -6.63
CA GLU A 59 -1.19 -5.01 -7.81
C GLU A 59 -0.73 -3.85 -8.73
N LYS A 60 -1.54 -2.79 -8.86
CA LYS A 60 -1.20 -1.62 -9.68
C LYS A 60 -0.04 -0.84 -9.08
N PHE A 61 -0.07 -0.53 -7.79
CA PHE A 61 0.96 0.29 -7.15
C PHE A 61 2.20 -0.51 -6.78
N TYR A 62 2.06 -1.78 -6.39
CA TYR A 62 3.15 -2.55 -5.80
C TYR A 62 3.66 -3.74 -6.62
N LYS A 63 3.03 -4.11 -7.73
CA LYS A 63 3.51 -5.21 -8.60
C LYS A 63 3.85 -4.76 -10.02
N LYS A 64 3.51 -3.52 -10.39
CA LYS A 64 3.75 -2.97 -11.73
C LYS A 64 4.46 -1.63 -11.59
N THR A 65 5.46 -1.39 -12.43
CA THR A 65 6.05 -0.06 -12.60
C THR A 65 5.00 0.87 -13.17
N THR A 66 4.58 1.88 -12.40
CA THR A 66 3.60 2.88 -12.84
C THR A 66 4.21 4.27 -12.86
N ASN A 67 3.64 5.16 -13.68
CA ASN A 67 4.02 6.57 -13.71
C ASN A 67 3.29 7.39 -12.62
N LEU A 68 2.51 6.75 -11.75
CA LEU A 68 1.92 7.41 -10.60
C LEU A 68 2.97 7.48 -9.48
N PRO A 69 2.98 8.56 -8.68
CA PRO A 69 3.84 8.60 -7.50
C PRO A 69 3.51 7.39 -6.62
N GLU A 70 4.54 6.61 -6.29
CA GLU A 70 4.39 5.45 -5.42
C GLU A 70 3.93 5.91 -4.04
N PRO A 71 2.90 5.24 -3.48
CA PRO A 71 2.28 5.70 -2.24
C PRO A 71 3.20 5.61 -1.02
N PHE A 72 3.89 4.48 -0.88
CA PHE A 72 4.87 4.23 0.16
C PHE A 72 6.07 3.51 -0.45
N PRO A 73 7.28 3.73 0.07
CA PRO A 73 8.45 2.97 -0.36
C PRO A 73 8.18 1.48 -0.14
N HIS A 74 8.34 0.69 -1.19
CA HIS A 74 8.11 -0.76 -1.16
C HIS A 74 8.84 -1.47 -0.03
N GLU A 75 10.08 -1.04 0.24
CA GLU A 75 10.90 -1.58 1.33
C GLU A 75 10.23 -1.38 2.71
N LEU A 76 9.50 -0.28 2.92
CA LEU A 76 8.78 -0.03 4.18
C LEU A 76 7.60 -0.98 4.33
N VAL A 77 6.82 -1.17 3.26
CA VAL A 77 5.64 -2.06 3.28
C VAL A 77 6.07 -3.49 3.52
N ASP A 78 7.09 -3.96 2.79
CA ASP A 78 7.66 -5.30 2.93
C ASP A 78 8.25 -5.51 4.34
N ARG A 79 8.95 -4.51 4.88
CA ARG A 79 9.47 -4.57 6.26
C ARG A 79 8.34 -4.62 7.30
N LEU A 80 7.26 -3.88 7.10
CA LEU A 80 6.12 -3.86 8.01
C LEU A 80 5.35 -5.20 7.97
N GLU A 81 5.16 -5.76 6.78
CA GLU A 81 4.54 -7.08 6.58
C GLU A 81 5.36 -8.16 7.28
N ASN A 82 6.67 -8.25 7.01
CA ASN A 82 7.57 -9.20 7.68
C ASN A 82 7.60 -9.00 9.21
N TYR A 83 7.48 -7.76 9.69
CA TYR A 83 7.41 -7.49 11.13
C TYR A 83 6.10 -8.00 11.75
N LEU A 84 4.97 -7.82 11.07
CA LEU A 84 3.67 -8.32 11.54
C LEU A 84 3.63 -9.85 11.54
N ASP A 85 4.18 -10.50 10.50
CA ASP A 85 4.28 -11.96 10.41
C ASP A 85 5.15 -12.53 11.54
N ASN A 86 6.32 -11.93 11.78
CA ASN A 86 7.19 -12.35 12.89
C ASN A 86 6.53 -12.11 14.26
N LEU A 87 5.75 -11.04 14.40
CA LEU A 87 5.03 -10.76 15.64
C LEU A 87 3.91 -11.76 15.88
N GLU A 88 3.21 -12.20 14.84
CA GLU A 88 2.22 -13.27 14.94
C GLU A 88 2.87 -14.56 15.47
N GLU A 89 4.01 -14.97 14.89
CA GLU A 89 4.76 -16.14 15.35
C GLU A 89 5.20 -15.99 16.81
N GLN A 90 5.77 -14.84 17.17
CA GLN A 90 6.19 -14.56 18.54
C GLN A 90 5.03 -14.55 19.54
N LEU A 91 3.83 -14.10 19.15
CA LEU A 91 2.63 -14.16 19.99
C LEU A 91 2.12 -15.60 20.16
N VAL A 92 2.18 -16.42 19.12
CA VAL A 92 1.84 -17.85 19.20
C VAL A 92 2.79 -18.55 20.17
N ASP A 93 4.10 -18.30 20.05
CA ASP A 93 5.12 -18.86 20.94
C ASP A 93 4.96 -18.40 22.39
N LEU A 94 4.65 -17.12 22.59
CA LEU A 94 4.36 -16.57 23.91
C LEU A 94 3.13 -17.24 24.53
N SER A 95 2.08 -17.45 23.74
CA SER A 95 0.87 -18.14 24.19
C SER A 95 1.19 -19.57 24.63
N SER A 96 1.98 -20.31 23.85
CA SER A 96 2.38 -21.69 24.16
C SER A 96 3.23 -21.75 25.45
N SER A 97 4.12 -20.78 25.64
CA SER A 97 4.98 -20.68 26.83
C SER A 97 4.18 -20.34 28.10
N LEU A 98 3.17 -19.48 27.99
CA LEU A 98 2.23 -19.17 29.07
C LEU A 98 1.43 -20.41 29.50
N TYR A 99 0.92 -21.18 28.53
CA TYR A 99 0.24 -22.46 28.80
C TYR A 99 1.19 -23.49 29.41
N GLY A 100 2.42 -23.60 28.89
CA GLY A 100 3.48 -24.49 29.39
C GLY A 100 4.15 -24.05 30.70
N HIS A 101 3.66 -22.98 31.35
CA HIS A 101 4.19 -22.41 32.60
C HIS A 101 5.67 -21.96 32.53
N ARG A 102 6.21 -21.71 31.33
CA ARG A 102 7.57 -21.16 31.11
C ARG A 102 7.54 -19.64 31.17
N LEU A 103 7.36 -19.10 32.37
CA LEU A 103 7.15 -17.67 32.60
C LEU A 103 8.40 -16.82 32.36
N GLN A 104 9.59 -17.38 32.55
CA GLN A 104 10.85 -16.67 32.35
C GLN A 104 11.12 -16.42 30.86
N ASP A 105 10.92 -17.43 30.02
CA ASP A 105 11.07 -17.34 28.56
C ASP A 105 10.01 -16.39 27.98
N ALA A 106 8.77 -16.51 28.45
CA ALA A 106 7.69 -15.59 28.07
C ALA A 106 8.00 -14.13 28.47
N HIS A 107 8.68 -13.90 29.59
CA HIS A 107 9.11 -12.57 30.01
C HIS A 107 10.17 -11.98 29.07
N LEU A 108 11.14 -12.77 28.63
CA LEU A 108 12.17 -12.32 27.68
C LEU A 108 11.57 -12.01 26.31
N ASN A 109 10.76 -12.92 25.77
CA ASN A 109 10.08 -12.72 24.47
C ASN A 109 9.18 -11.47 24.49
N SER A 110 8.45 -11.25 25.59
CA SER A 110 7.60 -10.05 25.71
C SER A 110 8.38 -8.73 25.70
N SER A 111 9.61 -8.71 26.24
CA SER A 111 10.47 -7.52 26.21
C SER A 111 10.98 -7.25 24.80
N GLU A 112 11.36 -8.30 24.08
CA GLU A 112 11.83 -8.21 22.71
C GLU A 112 10.74 -7.70 21.77
N ILE A 113 9.52 -8.23 21.87
CA ILE A 113 8.34 -7.78 21.11
C ILE A 113 8.12 -6.27 21.33
N LEU A 114 8.11 -5.85 22.60
CA LEU A 114 7.89 -4.44 22.94
C LEU A 114 9.02 -3.55 22.39
N GLN A 115 10.27 -3.94 22.55
CA GLN A 115 11.41 -3.19 22.05
C GLN A 115 11.35 -3.05 20.52
N SER A 116 11.05 -4.13 19.82
CA SER A 116 10.90 -4.14 18.36
C SER A 116 9.76 -3.21 17.90
N SER A 117 8.63 -3.22 18.62
CA SER A 117 7.50 -2.31 18.31
C SER A 117 7.85 -0.83 18.41
N ILE A 118 8.69 -0.45 19.38
CA ILE A 118 9.14 0.93 19.57
C ILE A 118 10.04 1.37 18.40
N PHE A 119 10.97 0.51 17.98
CA PHE A 119 11.85 0.83 16.86
C PHE A 119 11.10 0.94 15.54
N THR A 120 10.17 0.02 15.27
CA THR A 120 9.35 0.06 14.07
C THR A 120 8.49 1.32 14.03
N GLN A 121 7.89 1.72 15.15
CA GLN A 121 7.14 2.97 15.26
C GLN A 121 8.00 4.19 14.90
N GLN A 122 9.18 4.32 15.52
CA GLN A 122 10.09 5.43 15.23
C GLN A 122 10.54 5.46 13.76
N TYR A 123 10.79 4.30 13.16
CA TYR A 123 11.15 4.18 11.76
C TYR A 123 10.01 4.63 10.83
N VAL A 124 8.79 4.14 11.07
CA VAL A 124 7.59 4.54 10.31
C VAL A 124 7.37 6.04 10.42
N ASP A 125 7.41 6.61 11.63
CA ASP A 125 7.23 8.05 11.85
C ASP A 125 8.27 8.88 11.09
N HIS A 126 9.53 8.43 11.08
CA HIS A 126 10.60 9.09 10.33
C HIS A 126 10.37 9.06 8.82
N VAL A 127 9.97 7.90 8.27
CA VAL A 127 9.69 7.76 6.84
C VAL A 127 8.47 8.60 6.44
N LEU A 128 7.39 8.56 7.22
CA LEU A 128 6.19 9.37 6.98
C LEU A 128 6.52 10.88 7.02
N ALA A 129 7.36 11.33 7.97
CA ALA A 129 7.80 12.72 8.04
C ALA A 129 8.65 13.12 6.82
N ASN A 130 9.57 12.26 6.39
CA ASN A 130 10.41 12.49 5.21
C ASN A 130 9.58 12.55 3.93
N GLU A 131 8.65 11.62 3.72
CA GLU A 131 7.74 11.64 2.58
C GLU A 131 6.82 12.87 2.59
N LYS A 132 6.34 13.27 3.77
CA LYS A 132 5.59 14.53 3.95
C LYS A 132 6.39 15.76 3.51
N GLU A 133 7.69 15.80 3.79
CA GLU A 133 8.56 16.90 3.38
C GLU A 133 8.84 16.90 1.88
N LYS A 134 9.06 15.73 1.28
CA LYS A 134 9.19 15.61 -0.19
C LYS A 134 7.94 16.12 -0.91
N MET A 135 6.75 15.87 -0.36
CA MET A 135 5.48 16.35 -0.92
C MET A 135 5.24 17.86 -0.76
N LYS A 136 5.99 18.57 0.09
CA LYS A 136 5.84 20.02 0.29
C LYS A 136 6.60 20.88 -0.73
N CYS A 137 7.62 20.34 -1.41
CA CYS A 137 8.61 21.18 -2.11
C CYS A 137 8.54 21.20 -3.65
N CYS A 138 7.76 20.34 -4.33
CA CYS A 138 7.70 20.34 -5.79
C CYS A 138 6.28 20.10 -6.30
N ASP A 139 5.83 20.97 -7.20
CA ASP A 139 4.58 20.88 -7.95
C ASP A 139 4.43 19.48 -8.56
N ILE A 140 3.31 18.80 -8.31
CA ILE A 140 3.02 17.50 -8.90
C ILE A 140 2.66 17.76 -10.37
N GLU A 141 3.66 17.87 -11.23
CA GLU A 141 3.44 17.79 -12.67
C GLU A 141 3.00 16.36 -13.01
N TYR A 142 1.68 16.16 -13.03
CA TYR A 142 1.08 14.99 -13.65
C TYR A 142 1.47 15.01 -15.13
N LYS A 143 2.58 14.35 -15.49
CA LYS A 143 2.79 13.95 -16.88
C LYS A 143 1.64 13.01 -17.23
N TYR A 144 0.68 13.56 -17.99
CA TYR A 144 -0.40 12.79 -18.57
C TYR A 144 0.18 11.51 -19.19
N PRO A 145 -0.41 10.33 -18.93
CA PRO A 145 0.01 9.13 -19.61
C PRO A 145 -0.11 9.42 -21.10
N VAL A 146 1.00 9.22 -21.82
CA VAL A 146 1.10 9.38 -23.27
C VAL A 146 0.19 8.33 -23.94
N GLN A 147 -1.11 8.61 -23.94
CA GLN A 147 -2.10 7.97 -24.82
C GLN A 147 -2.12 8.64 -26.21
N ALA A 148 -1.18 9.56 -26.47
CA ALA A 148 -1.14 10.32 -27.71
C ALA A 148 -0.88 9.43 -28.94
N SER A 149 -0.14 8.32 -28.84
CA SER A 149 0.16 7.53 -30.04
C SER A 149 -1.06 6.81 -30.61
N GLN A 150 -1.97 6.31 -29.76
CA GLN A 150 -3.13 5.55 -30.26
C GLN A 150 -4.22 6.45 -30.85
N THR A 151 -4.52 7.60 -30.25
CA THR A 151 -5.56 8.51 -30.78
C THR A 151 -5.21 9.11 -32.14
N TYR A 152 -3.94 9.47 -32.38
CA TYR A 152 -3.52 9.98 -33.69
C TYR A 152 -3.57 8.88 -34.79
N ILE A 153 -3.23 7.63 -34.47
CA ILE A 153 -3.29 6.51 -35.42
C ILE A 153 -4.75 6.20 -35.79
N TYR A 154 -5.65 6.11 -34.80
CA TYR A 154 -7.08 5.87 -35.06
C TYR A 154 -7.75 7.05 -35.79
N GLY A 155 -7.34 8.29 -35.49
CA GLY A 155 -7.80 9.48 -36.22
C GLY A 155 -7.36 9.48 -37.69
N GLY A 156 -6.09 9.10 -37.96
CA GLY A 156 -5.57 8.99 -39.32
C GLY A 156 -6.31 7.94 -40.16
N ILE A 157 -6.62 6.78 -39.58
CA ILE A 157 -7.38 5.72 -40.26
C ILE A 157 -8.81 6.18 -40.61
N LEU A 158 -9.49 6.88 -39.70
CA LEU A 158 -10.84 7.41 -39.93
C LEU A 158 -10.89 8.47 -41.04
N ILE A 159 -9.93 9.39 -41.05
CA ILE A 159 -9.85 10.44 -42.09
C ILE A 159 -9.55 9.82 -43.45
N ALA A 160 -8.61 8.86 -43.53
CA ALA A 160 -8.32 8.16 -44.76
C ALA A 160 -9.54 7.43 -45.31
N GLY A 161 -10.29 6.74 -44.45
CA GLY A 161 -11.56 6.09 -44.83
C GLY A 161 -12.61 7.06 -45.35
N PHE A 162 -12.76 8.23 -44.71
CA PHE A 162 -13.70 9.27 -45.15
C PHE A 162 -13.33 9.84 -46.52
N VAL A 163 -12.05 10.11 -46.77
CA VAL A 163 -11.59 10.65 -48.06
C VAL A 163 -11.82 9.65 -49.18
N VAL A 164 -11.50 8.37 -48.97
CA VAL A 164 -11.74 7.32 -49.98
C VAL A 164 -13.23 7.21 -50.29
N TYR A 165 -14.09 7.17 -49.27
CA TYR A 165 -15.54 7.11 -49.43
C TYR A 165 -16.08 8.31 -50.23
N PHE A 166 -15.59 9.52 -49.92
CA PHE A 166 -16.02 10.75 -50.61
C PHE A 166 -15.59 10.76 -52.09
N VAL A 167 -14.36 10.34 -52.39
CA VAL A 167 -13.86 10.22 -53.77
C VAL A 167 -14.68 9.21 -54.56
N VAL A 168 -14.98 8.05 -53.98
CA VAL A 168 -15.81 7.03 -54.64
C VAL A 168 -17.19 7.60 -54.96
N ILE A 169 -17.85 8.29 -54.03
CA ILE A 169 -19.17 8.88 -54.29
C ILE A 169 -19.10 9.95 -55.38
N PHE A 170 -18.13 10.86 -55.31
CA PHE A 170 -18.04 11.98 -56.25
C PHE A 170 -17.78 11.53 -57.69
N PHE A 171 -16.98 10.47 -57.88
CA PHE A 171 -16.74 9.90 -59.21
C PHE A 171 -17.78 8.87 -59.64
N SER A 172 -18.54 8.29 -58.70
CA SER A 172 -19.63 7.33 -59.00
C SER A 172 -21.00 7.99 -59.16
N SER A 173 -21.14 9.29 -58.87
CA SER A 173 -22.35 10.05 -59.18
C SER A 173 -22.33 10.46 -60.66
N PRO A 174 -23.17 9.86 -61.53
CA PRO A 174 -23.21 10.24 -62.93
C PRO A 174 -23.82 11.64 -63.02
N VAL A 175 -23.05 12.58 -63.58
CA VAL A 175 -23.56 13.88 -64.02
C VAL A 175 -24.62 13.59 -65.09
N ARG A 176 -25.88 13.84 -64.77
CA ARG A 176 -26.99 13.84 -65.74
C ARG A 176 -27.29 15.26 -66.17
#